data_AF-A0A1X2FJB7-F1
#
_entry.id   AF-A0A1X2FJB7-F1
#
_cell.length_a   1.000
_cell.length_b   1.000
_cell.length_c   1.000
_cell.angle_alpha   90.00
_cell.angle_beta   90.00
_cell.angle_gamma   90.00
#
_symmetry.space_group_name_H-M   'P 1'
#
loop_
_entity.id
_entity.type
_entity.pdbx_description
1 polymer ?
#
loop_
_entity_poly.entity_id
_entity_poly.type
_entity_poly.pdbx_seq_one_letter_code
_entity_poly.pdbx_strand_id
1 'polypeptide(L)'
;MPRVIQYDLFGEVEAAEKAAESAARSASMSAIVFLTQTPWPDLIGWWLHPDAIESRTDGGASYRSGPNNTPGWAWAKQRRGLLFESNTTWPGFDKRPRWCIPWTELRTLRAEHPDVTERLQALAAGRGHPCSLGWLWWTDPHALRPEGWHPSRLDSEQQADYYHGCARPETAYTDRLDAWHLVLDVVRSATLAVTKRQPT
;
A
#
# COMPACT_ATOMS: atom_id res chain seq x y z
N MET A 1 -56.64 -23.15 4.91
CA MET A 1 -55.65 -23.02 6.00
C MET A 1 -54.47 -22.23 5.44
N PRO A 2 -54.20 -21.01 5.91
CA PRO A 2 -53.04 -20.25 5.42
C PRO A 2 -51.77 -20.87 6.00
N ARG A 3 -50.81 -21.12 5.12
CA ARG A 3 -49.48 -21.65 5.45
C ARG A 3 -48.72 -20.51 6.13
N VAL A 4 -48.50 -20.60 7.43
CA VAL A 4 -47.62 -19.67 8.16
C VAL A 4 -46.21 -19.92 7.64
N ILE A 5 -45.70 -19.00 6.81
CA ILE A 5 -44.28 -18.96 6.45
C ILE A 5 -43.57 -18.39 7.66
N GLN A 6 -43.03 -19.25 8.52
CA GLN A 6 -42.09 -18.83 9.54
C GLN A 6 -40.79 -18.47 8.82
N TYR A 7 -40.51 -17.18 8.69
CA TYR A 7 -39.20 -16.70 8.23
C TYR A 7 -38.19 -17.03 9.32
N ASP A 8 -37.19 -17.86 9.00
CA ASP A 8 -36.03 -18.09 9.85
C ASP A 8 -35.10 -16.87 9.76
N LEU A 9 -35.52 -15.79 10.39
CA LEU A 9 -34.80 -14.51 10.43
C LEU A 9 -33.44 -14.63 11.14
N PHE A 10 -33.25 -15.65 11.98
CA PHE A 10 -31.98 -15.87 12.67
C PHE A 10 -30.95 -16.54 11.76
N GLY A 11 -31.36 -17.54 10.97
CA GLY A 11 -30.50 -18.15 9.95
C GLY A 11 -30.08 -17.15 8.86
N GLU A 12 -30.97 -16.24 8.45
CA GLU A 12 -30.66 -15.20 7.46
C GLU A 12 -29.65 -14.17 7.98
N VAL A 13 -29.78 -13.74 9.25
CA VAL A 13 -28.83 -12.82 9.88
C VAL A 13 -27.46 -13.46 10.05
N GLU A 14 -27.39 -14.71 10.54
CA GLU A 14 -26.12 -15.42 10.70
C GLU A 14 -25.43 -15.66 9.35
N ALA A 15 -26.20 -15.98 8.30
CA ALA A 15 -25.68 -16.11 6.94
C ALA A 15 -25.16 -14.77 6.39
N ALA A 16 -25.87 -13.67 6.63
CA ALA A 16 -25.46 -12.33 6.22
C ALA A 16 -24.19 -11.87 6.95
N GLU A 17 -24.08 -12.13 8.25
CA GLU A 17 -22.89 -11.84 9.06
C GLU A 17 -21.67 -12.63 8.56
N LYS A 18 -21.82 -13.94 8.33
CA LYS A 18 -20.75 -14.77 7.76
C LYS A 18 -20.32 -14.31 6.37
N ALA A 19 -21.28 -13.91 5.52
CA ALA A 19 -20.99 -13.37 4.19
C ALA A 19 -20.24 -12.03 4.27
N ALA A 20 -20.66 -11.13 5.18
CA ALA A 20 -19.99 -9.86 5.43
C ALA A 20 -18.57 -10.04 5.95
N GLU A 21 -18.37 -10.96 6.91
CA GLU A 21 -17.05 -11.29 7.44
C GLU A 21 -16.13 -11.89 6.38
N SER A 22 -16.64 -12.83 5.57
CA SER A 22 -15.87 -13.40 4.44
C SER A 22 -15.49 -12.34 3.42
N ALA A 23 -16.39 -11.40 3.11
CA ALA A 23 -16.11 -10.30 2.20
C ALA A 23 -15.06 -9.33 2.76
N ALA A 24 -15.14 -9.00 4.05
CA ALA A 24 -14.16 -8.17 4.75
C ALA A 24 -12.77 -8.81 4.76
N ARG A 25 -12.68 -10.12 5.07
CA ARG A 25 -11.41 -10.87 5.01
C ARG A 25 -10.82 -10.88 3.61
N SER A 26 -11.63 -11.10 2.58
CA SER A 26 -11.19 -11.07 1.17
C SER A 26 -10.67 -9.68 0.75
N ALA A 27 -11.34 -8.62 1.19
CA ALA A 27 -10.91 -7.25 0.94
C ALA A 27 -9.59 -6.91 1.68
N SER A 28 -9.46 -7.33 2.95
CA SER A 28 -8.23 -7.20 3.73
C SER A 28 -7.06 -7.94 3.05
N MET A 29 -7.28 -9.20 2.64
CA MET A 29 -6.26 -9.96 1.92
C MET A 29 -5.85 -9.26 0.61
N SER A 30 -6.81 -8.70 -0.12
CA SER A 30 -6.53 -7.94 -1.34
C SER A 30 -5.69 -6.70 -1.07
N ALA A 31 -5.93 -5.98 0.04
CA ALA A 31 -5.10 -4.85 0.46
C ALA A 31 -3.66 -5.28 0.80
N ILE A 32 -3.51 -6.39 1.52
CA ILE A 32 -2.19 -6.96 1.86
C ILE A 32 -1.45 -7.37 0.58
N VAL A 33 -2.10 -8.07 -0.35
CA VAL A 33 -1.51 -8.45 -1.64
C VAL A 33 -1.09 -7.22 -2.44
N PHE A 34 -1.94 -6.21 -2.52
CA PHE A 34 -1.61 -4.93 -3.16
C PHE A 34 -0.33 -4.32 -2.55
N LEU A 35 -0.29 -4.13 -1.24
CA LEU A 35 0.84 -3.47 -0.57
C LEU A 35 2.13 -4.32 -0.57
N THR A 36 2.06 -5.64 -0.73
CA THR A 36 3.22 -6.53 -0.63
C THR A 36 3.76 -7.05 -1.97
N GLN A 37 2.90 -7.36 -2.93
CA GLN A 37 3.32 -7.84 -4.26
C GLN A 37 3.50 -6.70 -5.25
N THR A 38 2.82 -5.57 -5.05
CA THR A 38 2.93 -4.40 -5.91
C THR A 38 3.00 -3.16 -5.02
N PRO A 39 4.08 -3.02 -4.22
CA PRO A 39 4.10 -2.08 -3.11
C PRO A 39 3.82 -0.67 -3.59
N TRP A 40 2.93 0.01 -2.88
CA TRP A 40 2.63 1.41 -3.15
C TRP A 40 3.92 2.24 -3.01
N PRO A 41 4.38 2.97 -4.03
CA PRO A 41 5.71 3.58 -4.04
C PRO A 41 5.97 4.52 -2.87
N ASP A 42 4.94 5.21 -2.38
CA ASP A 42 5.10 6.18 -1.29
C ASP A 42 5.04 5.52 0.10
N LEU A 43 5.00 4.19 0.23
CA LEU A 43 4.71 3.51 1.51
C LEU A 43 5.67 3.90 2.65
N ILE A 44 6.99 3.91 2.41
CA ILE A 44 7.97 4.37 3.43
C ILE A 44 7.83 5.86 3.69
N GLY A 45 7.67 6.65 2.62
CA GLY A 45 7.43 8.09 2.72
C GLY A 45 6.21 8.41 3.58
N TRP A 46 5.13 7.65 3.40
CA TRP A 46 3.91 7.77 4.19
C TRP A 46 4.13 7.29 5.63
N TRP A 47 4.89 6.21 5.86
CA TRP A 47 5.14 5.70 7.21
C TRP A 47 5.83 6.73 8.11
N LEU A 48 6.84 7.42 7.58
CA LEU A 48 7.61 8.42 8.34
C LEU A 48 7.04 9.85 8.23
N HIS A 49 6.36 10.17 7.13
CA HIS A 49 5.80 11.50 6.86
C HIS A 49 4.33 11.42 6.39
N PRO A 50 3.41 10.88 7.22
CA PRO A 50 2.03 10.62 6.80
C PRO A 50 1.33 11.90 6.36
N ASP A 51 1.49 13.01 7.08
CA ASP A 51 0.84 14.28 6.76
C ASP A 51 1.30 14.86 5.40
N ALA A 52 2.57 14.66 5.04
CA ALA A 52 3.11 15.12 3.75
C ALA A 52 2.53 14.34 2.56
N ILE A 53 2.21 13.06 2.76
CA ILE A 53 1.64 12.20 1.72
C ILE A 53 0.11 12.31 1.68
N GLU A 54 -0.56 12.29 2.83
CA GLU A 54 -2.03 12.32 2.94
C GLU A 54 -2.63 13.66 2.50
N SER A 55 -1.90 14.77 2.66
CA SER A 55 -2.32 16.09 2.16
C SER A 55 -2.37 16.17 0.63
N ARG A 56 -1.75 15.23 -0.08
CA ARG A 56 -1.70 15.17 -1.54
C ARG A 56 -2.78 14.22 -2.07
N THR A 57 -3.83 14.78 -2.64
CA THR A 57 -4.80 13.99 -3.42
C THR A 57 -4.29 13.82 -4.85
N ASP A 58 -4.37 12.62 -5.40
CA ASP A 58 -3.91 12.38 -6.77
C ASP A 58 -4.92 12.94 -7.78
N GLY A 59 -4.43 13.58 -8.84
CA GLY A 59 -5.25 14.03 -9.98
C GLY A 59 -5.85 12.88 -10.81
N GLY A 60 -5.25 11.69 -10.75
CA GLY A 60 -5.68 10.49 -11.49
C GLY A 60 -5.28 9.18 -10.79
N ALA A 61 -5.66 8.04 -11.37
CA ALA A 61 -5.21 6.74 -10.88
C ALA A 61 -3.80 6.40 -11.42
N SER A 62 -2.99 5.75 -10.61
CA SER A 62 -1.74 5.12 -11.01
C SER A 62 -1.95 3.62 -11.16
N TYR A 63 -1.07 2.96 -11.94
CA TYR A 63 -1.13 1.54 -12.20
C TYR A 63 0.28 0.96 -12.25
N ARG A 64 0.43 -0.29 -11.78
CA ARG A 64 1.64 -1.10 -11.88
C ARG A 64 1.26 -2.55 -12.14
N SER A 65 1.97 -3.19 -13.06
CA SER A 65 1.76 -4.60 -13.37
C SER A 65 2.23 -5.50 -12.22
N GLY A 66 1.58 -6.64 -12.03
CA GLY A 66 1.96 -7.64 -11.03
C GLY A 66 3.11 -8.53 -11.52
N PRO A 67 3.80 -9.26 -10.62
CA PRO A 67 4.90 -10.15 -10.99
C PRO A 67 4.40 -11.39 -11.74
N ASN A 68 5.22 -11.98 -12.61
CA ASN A 68 5.02 -13.33 -13.15
C ASN A 68 3.59 -13.61 -13.68
N ASN A 69 3.06 -12.72 -14.54
CA ASN A 69 1.71 -12.80 -15.10
C ASN A 69 0.56 -12.67 -14.08
N THR A 70 0.83 -12.25 -12.85
CA THR A 70 -0.23 -11.90 -11.90
C THR A 70 -0.86 -10.55 -12.25
N PRO A 71 -2.14 -10.33 -11.90
CA PRO A 71 -2.79 -9.05 -12.12
C PRO A 71 -2.05 -7.90 -11.43
N GLY A 72 -1.88 -6.80 -12.16
CA GLY A 72 -1.43 -5.54 -11.55
C GLY A 72 -2.47 -4.90 -10.65
N TRP A 73 -2.08 -3.78 -10.08
CA TRP A 73 -2.92 -3.00 -9.18
C TRP A 73 -2.97 -1.55 -9.64
N ALA A 74 -4.18 -1.00 -9.63
CA ALA A 74 -4.41 0.43 -9.74
C ALA A 74 -4.58 1.02 -8.35
N TRP A 75 -4.05 2.22 -8.11
CA TRP A 75 -4.21 2.95 -6.85
C TRP A 75 -4.40 4.44 -7.06
N ALA A 76 -4.90 5.12 -6.04
CA ALA A 76 -4.97 6.58 -5.99
C ALA A 76 -5.07 7.08 -4.55
N LYS A 77 -4.41 8.18 -4.23
CA LYS A 77 -4.60 8.90 -2.97
C LYS A 77 -5.87 9.75 -3.03
N GLN A 78 -6.68 9.67 -1.98
CA GLN A 78 -7.80 10.57 -1.75
C GLN A 78 -7.76 11.06 -0.30
N ARG A 79 -8.47 12.17 0.00
CA ARG A 79 -8.60 12.71 1.36
C ARG A 79 -8.94 11.68 2.45
N ARG A 80 -9.66 10.60 2.14
CA ARG A 80 -10.11 9.60 3.11
C ARG A 80 -9.19 8.38 3.23
N GLY A 81 -8.30 8.13 2.27
CA GLY A 81 -7.54 6.89 2.24
C GLY A 81 -6.82 6.62 0.94
N LEU A 82 -6.13 5.47 0.92
CA LEU A 82 -5.48 4.90 -0.25
C LEU A 82 -6.48 4.02 -0.99
N LEU A 83 -6.86 4.46 -2.18
CA LEU A 83 -7.70 3.66 -3.07
C LEU A 83 -6.85 2.60 -3.76
N PHE A 84 -7.40 1.40 -3.94
CA PHE A 84 -6.75 0.32 -4.68
C PHE A 84 -7.78 -0.60 -5.37
N GLU A 85 -7.38 -1.23 -6.47
CA GLU A 85 -8.18 -2.21 -7.19
C GLU A 85 -7.32 -3.06 -8.13
N SER A 86 -7.60 -4.35 -8.23
CA SER A 86 -6.90 -5.25 -9.15
C SER A 86 -7.23 -4.90 -10.60
N ASN A 87 -6.26 -5.05 -11.50
CA ASN A 87 -6.44 -4.88 -12.94
C ASN A 87 -7.59 -5.74 -13.52
N THR A 88 -7.89 -6.87 -12.88
CA THR A 88 -8.97 -7.76 -13.31
C THR A 88 -10.36 -7.16 -13.14
N THR A 89 -10.54 -6.23 -12.20
CA THR A 89 -11.85 -5.61 -11.92
C THR A 89 -11.86 -4.11 -12.16
N TRP A 90 -10.69 -3.47 -12.22
CA TRP A 90 -10.57 -2.04 -12.43
C TRP A 90 -10.92 -1.67 -13.88
N PRO A 91 -11.90 -0.78 -14.12
CA PRO A 91 -12.39 -0.46 -15.46
C PRO A 91 -11.51 0.52 -16.26
N GLY A 92 -10.30 0.85 -15.79
CA GLY A 92 -9.32 1.69 -16.48
C GLY A 92 -9.19 3.12 -15.95
N PHE A 93 -8.28 3.90 -16.56
CA PHE A 93 -7.80 5.20 -16.05
C PHE A 93 -8.89 6.28 -15.88
N ASP A 94 -10.00 6.18 -16.62
CA ASP A 94 -11.15 7.10 -16.50
C ASP A 94 -11.94 6.88 -15.20
N LYS A 95 -11.64 5.81 -14.48
CA LYS A 95 -12.30 5.44 -13.23
C LYS A 95 -11.27 5.29 -12.13
N ARG A 96 -11.63 5.74 -10.94
CA ARG A 96 -10.81 5.52 -9.76
C ARG A 96 -11.02 4.09 -9.22
N PRO A 97 -10.01 3.53 -8.53
CA PRO A 97 -10.17 2.27 -7.84
C PRO A 97 -11.29 2.32 -6.79
N ARG A 98 -11.99 1.20 -6.61
CA ARG A 98 -13.19 1.12 -5.76
C ARG A 98 -12.93 0.87 -4.28
N TRP A 99 -11.85 0.20 -3.92
CA TRP A 99 -11.57 -0.15 -2.51
C TRP A 99 -10.70 0.90 -1.88
N CYS A 100 -10.85 1.11 -0.58
CA CYS A 100 -10.16 2.15 0.17
C CYS A 100 -9.61 1.58 1.48
N ILE A 101 -8.30 1.72 1.69
CA ILE A 101 -7.69 1.57 3.02
C ILE A 101 -7.73 2.96 3.67
N PRO A 102 -8.53 3.18 4.73
CA PRO A 102 -8.63 4.48 5.36
C PRO A 102 -7.29 4.96 5.92
N TRP A 103 -7.03 6.26 5.91
CA TRP A 103 -5.82 6.80 6.55
C TRP A 103 -5.76 6.49 8.04
N THR A 104 -6.91 6.47 8.71
CA THR A 104 -7.00 6.07 10.12
C THR A 104 -6.53 4.63 10.33
N GLU A 105 -6.87 3.72 9.40
CA GLU A 105 -6.46 2.32 9.49
C GLU A 105 -4.95 2.16 9.37
N LEU A 106 -4.35 2.78 8.36
CA LEU A 106 -2.90 2.75 8.20
C LEU A 106 -2.19 3.41 9.39
N ARG A 107 -2.73 4.52 9.92
CA ARG A 107 -2.18 5.17 11.12
C ARG A 107 -2.25 4.28 12.35
N THR A 108 -3.34 3.51 12.54
CA THR A 108 -3.43 2.52 13.61
C THR A 108 -2.35 1.45 13.45
N LEU A 109 -2.22 0.86 12.25
CA LEU A 109 -1.15 -0.12 11.98
C LEU A 109 0.23 0.47 12.35
N ARG A 110 0.54 1.68 11.88
CA ARG A 110 1.79 2.36 12.23
C ARG A 110 1.96 2.55 13.75
N ALA A 111 0.91 2.94 14.46
CA ALA A 111 0.95 3.20 15.89
C ALA A 111 1.15 1.92 16.72
N GLU A 112 0.70 0.76 16.22
CA GLU A 112 0.91 -0.56 16.84
C GLU A 112 2.36 -1.07 16.70
N HIS A 113 3.15 -0.46 15.81
CA HIS A 113 4.54 -0.82 15.54
C HIS A 113 5.53 0.35 15.77
N PRO A 114 5.67 0.82 17.03
CA PRO A 114 6.56 1.92 17.36
C PRO A 114 8.05 1.54 17.18
N ASP A 115 8.41 0.28 17.43
CA ASP A 115 9.75 -0.27 17.24
C ASP A 115 10.20 -0.24 15.77
N VAL A 116 9.28 -0.60 14.86
CA VAL A 116 9.50 -0.48 13.41
C VAL A 116 9.66 0.98 13.02
N THR A 117 8.84 1.87 13.57
CA THR A 117 8.93 3.30 13.29
C THR A 117 10.28 3.88 13.74
N GLU A 118 10.77 3.52 14.92
CA GLU A 118 12.08 3.94 15.43
C GLU A 118 13.22 3.44 14.53
N ARG A 119 13.19 2.15 14.15
CA ARG A 119 14.20 1.57 13.27
C ARG A 119 14.18 2.20 11.88
N LEU A 120 13.00 2.51 11.33
CA LEU A 120 12.88 3.25 10.07
C LEU A 120 13.46 4.66 10.17
N GLN A 121 13.22 5.36 11.28
CA GLN A 121 13.81 6.69 11.50
C GLN A 121 15.34 6.61 11.52
N ALA A 122 15.93 5.57 12.13
CA ALA A 122 17.37 5.36 12.14
C ALA A 122 17.93 5.11 10.72
N LEU A 123 17.25 4.30 9.90
CA LEU A 123 17.63 4.04 8.50
C LEU A 123 17.46 5.28 7.61
N ALA A 124 16.41 6.08 7.87
CA ALA A 124 16.09 7.31 7.15
C ALA A 124 16.91 8.52 7.60
N ALA A 125 17.70 8.41 8.67
CA ALA A 125 18.48 9.52 9.20
C ALA A 125 19.46 10.05 8.14
N GLY A 126 19.33 11.34 7.81
CA GLY A 126 20.16 11.98 6.77
C GLY A 126 19.78 11.65 5.33
N ARG A 127 18.63 11.02 5.08
CA ARG A 127 18.10 10.69 3.73
C ARG A 127 17.19 11.79 3.14
N GLY A 128 17.03 12.91 3.84
CA GLY A 128 16.24 14.06 3.39
C GLY A 128 14.74 13.90 3.66
N HIS A 129 13.90 14.56 2.85
CA HIS A 129 12.44 14.50 2.94
C HIS A 129 11.86 13.82 1.68
N PRO A 130 10.75 13.05 1.74
CA PRO A 130 10.12 12.43 0.57
C PRO A 130 9.64 13.42 -0.51
N CYS A 131 9.72 14.72 -0.25
CA CYS A 131 9.32 15.80 -1.17
C CYS A 131 10.51 16.65 -1.64
N SER A 132 11.73 16.25 -1.31
CA SER A 132 12.97 16.95 -1.65
C SER A 132 13.72 16.21 -2.78
N LEU A 133 14.89 16.72 -3.18
CA LEU A 133 15.71 16.09 -4.22
C LEU A 133 16.12 14.64 -3.88
N GLY A 134 16.18 14.27 -2.60
CA GLY A 134 16.45 12.91 -2.12
C GLY A 134 15.26 11.94 -2.16
N TRP A 135 14.17 12.30 -2.85
CA TRP A 135 12.92 11.51 -2.90
C TRP A 135 13.12 10.06 -3.36
N LEU A 136 14.17 9.75 -4.13
CA LEU A 136 14.43 8.41 -4.63
C LEU A 136 14.54 7.37 -3.51
N TRP A 137 15.20 7.70 -2.39
CA TRP A 137 15.33 6.79 -1.24
C TRP A 137 13.96 6.36 -0.67
N TRP A 138 12.97 7.24 -0.75
CA TRP A 138 11.63 7.06 -0.20
C TRP A 138 10.71 6.21 -1.07
N THR A 139 11.09 5.98 -2.32
CA THR A 139 10.30 5.17 -3.27
C THR A 139 10.71 3.71 -3.21
N ASP A 140 9.92 2.82 -3.82
CA ASP A 140 10.23 1.40 -3.85
C ASP A 140 11.45 1.10 -4.73
N PRO A 141 12.41 0.30 -4.22
CA PRO A 141 13.62 -0.09 -4.94
C PRO A 141 13.30 -0.97 -6.14
N HIS A 142 14.18 -0.96 -7.14
CA HIS A 142 14.02 -1.74 -8.36
C HIS A 142 13.88 -3.24 -8.08
N ALA A 143 14.54 -3.75 -7.03
CA ALA A 143 14.45 -5.15 -6.62
C ALA A 143 13.02 -5.58 -6.24
N LEU A 144 12.14 -4.64 -5.88
CA LEU A 144 10.74 -4.90 -5.53
C LEU A 144 9.77 -4.62 -6.68
N ARG A 145 10.27 -4.20 -7.85
CA ARG A 145 9.41 -3.88 -9.00
C ARG A 145 9.09 -5.12 -9.82
N PRO A 146 7.80 -5.45 -10.00
CA PRO A 146 7.41 -6.67 -10.70
C PRO A 146 7.65 -6.65 -12.21
N GLU A 147 7.76 -5.45 -12.78
CA GLU A 147 7.77 -5.19 -14.21
C GLU A 147 9.08 -5.59 -14.91
N GLY A 148 10.12 -5.96 -14.15
CA GLY A 148 11.41 -6.40 -14.71
C GLY A 148 12.02 -5.33 -15.63
N TRP A 149 12.52 -4.25 -15.06
CA TRP A 149 13.22 -3.22 -15.84
C TRP A 149 14.65 -3.67 -16.19
N HIS A 150 15.25 -3.06 -17.22
CA HIS A 150 16.60 -3.39 -17.68
C HIS A 150 17.63 -3.39 -16.53
N PRO A 151 18.55 -4.39 -16.45
CA PRO A 151 19.49 -4.57 -15.34
C PRO A 151 20.27 -3.32 -14.92
N SER A 152 20.58 -2.45 -15.89
CA SER A 152 21.28 -1.17 -15.65
C SER A 152 20.60 -0.25 -14.64
N ARG A 153 19.29 -0.40 -14.40
CA ARG A 153 18.57 0.38 -13.37
C ARG A 153 18.89 -0.10 -11.96
N LEU A 154 19.03 -1.41 -11.76
CA LEU A 154 19.48 -1.97 -10.50
C LEU A 154 20.93 -1.56 -10.23
N ASP A 155 21.79 -1.67 -11.24
CA ASP A 155 23.20 -1.28 -11.12
C ASP A 155 23.37 0.19 -10.75
N SER A 156 22.53 1.06 -11.33
CA SER A 156 22.50 2.50 -11.04
C SER A 156 22.01 2.77 -9.62
N GLU A 157 20.95 2.09 -9.17
CA GLU A 157 20.40 2.27 -7.82
C GLU A 157 21.37 1.86 -6.70
N GLN A 158 22.30 0.95 -7.01
CA GLN A 158 23.37 0.55 -6.10
C GLN A 158 24.53 1.55 -6.03
N GLN A 159 24.62 2.51 -6.95
CA GLN A 159 25.65 3.53 -6.92
C GLN A 159 25.32 4.64 -5.92
N ALA A 160 26.35 5.16 -5.27
CA ALA A 160 26.23 6.23 -4.27
C ALA A 160 25.67 7.54 -4.87
N ASP A 161 26.03 7.87 -6.11
CA ASP A 161 25.63 9.10 -6.81
C ASP A 161 24.14 9.11 -7.23
N TYR A 162 23.46 7.96 -7.18
CA TYR A 162 22.01 7.85 -7.39
C TYR A 162 21.19 8.62 -6.34
N TYR A 163 21.72 8.76 -5.12
CA TYR A 163 21.01 9.36 -3.99
C TYR A 163 21.41 10.82 -3.75
N HIS A 164 20.93 11.71 -4.62
CA HIS A 164 21.20 13.15 -4.50
C HIS A 164 20.74 13.73 -3.15
N GLY A 165 21.61 14.53 -2.52
CA GLY A 165 21.31 15.21 -1.25
C GLY A 165 21.29 14.28 -0.02
N CYS A 166 21.84 13.08 -0.14
CA CYS A 166 21.92 12.08 0.91
C CYS A 166 23.23 12.23 1.72
N ALA A 167 23.16 12.20 3.05
CA ALA A 167 24.32 12.38 3.91
C ALA A 167 25.26 11.14 3.98
N ARG A 168 24.76 9.95 3.61
CA ARG A 168 25.49 8.66 3.72
C ARG A 168 25.30 7.79 2.47
N PRO A 169 25.58 8.29 1.26
CA PRO A 169 25.13 7.67 0.01
C PRO A 169 25.63 6.22 -0.19
N GLU A 170 26.76 5.84 0.40
CA GLU A 170 27.38 4.51 0.29
C GLU A 170 26.53 3.38 0.91
N THR A 171 25.69 3.73 1.88
CA THR A 171 24.79 2.78 2.59
C THR A 171 23.33 2.96 2.17
N ALA A 172 23.04 3.91 1.27
CA ALA A 172 21.68 4.32 0.97
C ALA A 172 20.83 3.19 0.40
N TYR A 173 21.39 2.39 -0.51
CA TYR A 173 20.68 1.27 -1.13
C TYR A 173 20.36 0.15 -0.14
N THR A 174 21.33 -0.28 0.66
CA THR A 174 21.14 -1.34 1.67
C THR A 174 20.13 -0.91 2.72
N ASP A 175 20.27 0.31 3.24
CA ASP A 175 19.35 0.86 4.24
C ASP A 175 17.93 1.02 3.67
N ARG A 176 17.82 1.37 2.39
CA ARG A 176 16.53 1.43 1.69
C ARG A 176 15.89 0.05 1.60
N LEU A 177 16.62 -0.98 1.17
CA LEU A 177 16.10 -2.35 1.11
C LEU A 177 15.64 -2.84 2.49
N ASP A 178 16.44 -2.62 3.52
CA ASP A 178 16.10 -3.00 4.90
C ASP A 178 14.84 -2.28 5.39
N ALA A 179 14.72 -0.97 5.09
CA ALA A 179 13.54 -0.20 5.43
C ALA A 179 12.29 -0.74 4.73
N TRP A 180 12.40 -1.13 3.46
CA TRP A 180 11.27 -1.72 2.72
C TRP A 180 10.90 -3.09 3.27
N HIS A 181 11.85 -3.98 3.52
CA HIS A 181 11.55 -5.29 4.12
C HIS A 181 10.87 -5.15 5.48
N LEU A 182 11.35 -4.23 6.32
CA LEU A 182 10.79 -3.99 7.64
C LEU A 182 9.30 -3.58 7.60
N VAL A 183 8.94 -2.66 6.70
CA VAL A 183 7.53 -2.26 6.55
C VAL A 183 6.69 -3.38 5.90
N LEU A 184 7.24 -4.05 4.90
CA LEU A 184 6.53 -5.13 4.21
C LEU A 184 6.24 -6.32 5.14
N ASP A 185 7.14 -6.64 6.07
CA ASP A 185 6.91 -7.69 7.06
C ASP A 185 5.75 -7.36 8.00
N VAL A 186 5.65 -6.10 8.45
CA VAL A 186 4.49 -5.63 9.21
C VAL A 186 3.20 -5.81 8.40
N VAL A 187 3.18 -5.29 7.18
CA VAL A 187 2.00 -5.35 6.31
C VAL A 187 1.57 -6.80 6.02
N ARG A 188 2.51 -7.73 5.83
CA ARG A 188 2.22 -9.16 5.60
C ARG A 188 1.46 -9.80 6.75
N SER A 189 1.72 -9.35 7.98
CA SER A 189 1.10 -9.87 9.21
C SER A 189 -0.17 -9.13 9.63
N ALA A 190 -0.47 -8.00 9.00
CA ALA A 190 -1.58 -7.13 9.36
C ALA A 190 -2.94 -7.72 8.95
N THR A 191 -4.00 -7.24 9.58
CA THR A 191 -5.38 -7.33 9.07
C THR A 191 -5.89 -5.91 8.89
N LEU A 192 -6.26 -5.54 7.67
CA LEU A 192 -6.62 -4.16 7.32
C LEU A 192 -8.12 -4.03 7.09
N ALA A 193 -8.75 -3.10 7.79
CA ALA A 193 -10.11 -2.68 7.48
C ALA A 193 -10.14 -1.95 6.12
N VAL A 194 -10.93 -2.49 5.20
CA VAL A 194 -11.11 -1.94 3.85
C VAL A 194 -12.55 -1.53 3.66
N THR A 195 -12.77 -0.33 3.14
CA THR A 195 -14.11 0.18 2.82
C THR A 195 -14.32 0.23 1.32
N LYS A 196 -15.55 -0.05 0.88
CA LYS A 196 -15.93 0.18 -0.51
C LYS A 196 -16.22 1.67 -0.69
N ARG A 197 -15.59 2.29 -1.68
CA ARG A 197 -15.92 3.64 -2.09
C ARG A 197 -17.39 3.68 -2.54
N GLN A 198 -18.17 4.55 -1.92
CA GLN A 198 -19.51 4.87 -2.40
C GLN A 198 -19.39 5.75 -3.66
N PRO A 199 -20.15 5.46 -4.73
CA PRO A 199 -20.21 6.36 -5.86
C PRO A 199 -20.78 7.71 -5.38
N THR A 200 -19.99 8.76 -5.55
CA THR A 200 -20.40 10.16 -5.43
C THR A 200 -21.12 10.60 -6.68
#